data_AF-A0A3T0N9Y9-F1
#
_entry.id   AF-A0A3T0N9Y9-F1
#
_cell.length_a   1.000
_cell.length_b   1.000
_cell.length_c   1.000
_cell.angle_alpha   90.00
_cell.angle_beta   90.00
_cell.angle_gamma   90.00
#
_symmetry.space_group_name_H-M   'P 1'
#
loop_
_entity.id
_entity.type
_entity.pdbx_description
1 polymer ?
#
loop_
_entity_poly.entity_id
_entity_poly.type
_entity_poly.pdbx_seq_one_letter_code
_entity_poly.pdbx_strand_id
1 'polypeptide(L)'
;MNIFTKSLTILALVVSGTGAQAACNDASSATIAASIAHGHAFVKHSAEFVHGVVIDGLPFPDPTIGDADAFGTFIRGILDAPTASKGLVNDRSAYWATPTGTVVIVNLNVDDCGTAFRPNSGMEYYDNLQ
;
A
#
# COMPACT_ATOMS: atom_id res chain seq x y z
N MET A 1 7.61 -15.82 58.96
CA MET A 1 6.75 -14.63 58.98
C MET A 1 7.46 -13.56 58.16
N ASN A 2 7.23 -13.53 56.85
CA ASN A 2 7.84 -12.53 55.96
C ASN A 2 6.76 -11.94 55.06
N ILE A 3 6.82 -10.62 54.96
CA ILE A 3 5.75 -9.70 54.62
C ILE A 3 5.65 -9.58 53.09
N PHE A 4 4.42 -9.62 52.59
CA PHE A 4 4.08 -9.36 51.19
C PHE A 4 4.39 -7.89 50.84
N THR A 5 5.36 -7.65 49.97
CA THR A 5 5.50 -6.36 49.29
C THR A 5 4.66 -6.39 48.02
N LYS A 6 3.49 -5.76 48.04
CA LYS A 6 2.67 -5.53 46.85
C LYS A 6 3.30 -4.40 46.03
N SER A 7 3.97 -4.74 44.93
CA SER A 7 4.28 -3.76 43.88
C SER A 7 2.98 -3.39 43.16
N LEU A 8 2.57 -2.13 43.32
CA LEU A 8 1.49 -1.52 42.58
C LEU A 8 2.04 -1.10 41.21
N THR A 9 1.81 -1.92 40.19
CA THR A 9 2.09 -1.53 38.81
C THR A 9 1.05 -0.50 38.38
N ILE A 10 1.47 0.76 38.25
CA ILE A 10 0.66 1.83 37.66
C ILE A 10 0.51 1.52 36.17
N LEU A 11 -0.68 1.11 35.77
CA LEU A 11 -1.07 0.97 34.37
C LEU A 11 -1.24 2.39 33.80
N ALA A 12 -0.24 2.87 33.07
CA ALA A 12 -0.37 4.11 32.30
C ALA A 12 -1.38 3.87 31.17
N LEU A 13 -2.58 4.40 31.32
CA LEU A 13 -3.57 4.46 30.27
C LEU A 13 -3.09 5.52 29.26
N VAL A 14 -2.42 5.07 28.21
CA VAL A 14 -2.18 5.89 27.02
C VAL A 14 -3.52 6.16 26.35
N VAL A 15 -3.98 7.40 26.43
CA VAL A 15 -5.10 7.90 25.63
C VAL A 15 -4.56 8.09 24.21
N SER A 16 -4.75 7.09 23.35
CA SER A 16 -4.46 7.23 21.93
C SER A 16 -5.50 8.16 21.31
N GLY A 17 -5.05 9.33 20.88
CA GLY A 17 -5.84 10.32 20.15
C GLY A 17 -6.41 9.75 18.86
N THR A 18 -7.70 10.01 18.65
CA THR A 18 -8.42 10.17 17.37
C THR A 18 -7.80 9.55 16.10
N GLY A 19 -8.16 8.29 15.82
CA GLY A 19 -8.93 7.87 14.63
C GLY A 19 -8.39 8.01 13.20
N ALA A 20 -7.30 8.75 12.92
CA ALA A 20 -6.87 9.01 11.53
C ALA A 20 -5.42 8.59 11.24
N GLN A 21 -4.52 8.71 12.21
CA GLN A 21 -3.10 8.33 12.04
C GLN A 21 -2.83 6.83 12.20
N ALA A 22 -3.86 6.00 12.47
CA ALA A 22 -3.68 4.65 13.03
C ALA A 22 -3.89 3.50 12.03
N ALA A 23 -4.47 3.73 10.83
CA ALA A 23 -4.81 2.63 9.92
C ALA A 23 -3.58 2.00 9.24
N CYS A 24 -2.55 2.82 8.97
CA CYS A 24 -1.40 2.42 8.15
C CYS A 24 -0.09 2.29 8.96
N ASN A 25 0.00 2.88 10.15
CA ASN A 25 1.22 2.81 10.95
C ASN A 25 1.39 1.42 11.57
N ASP A 26 2.57 0.83 11.40
CA ASP A 26 2.91 -0.57 11.72
C ASP A 26 2.06 -1.63 10.98
N ALA A 27 1.41 -1.23 9.89
CA ALA A 27 0.56 -2.09 9.09
C ALA A 27 1.39 -3.06 8.24
N SER A 28 1.01 -4.33 8.25
CA SER A 28 1.56 -5.33 7.33
C SER A 28 1.30 -4.95 5.86
N SER A 29 2.07 -5.50 4.91
CA SER A 29 1.81 -5.33 3.47
C SER A 29 0.37 -5.65 3.11
N ALA A 30 -0.24 -6.65 3.75
CA ALA A 30 -1.63 -7.04 3.52
C ALA A 30 -2.61 -5.95 3.96
N THR A 31 -2.37 -5.32 5.10
CA THR A 31 -3.20 -4.22 5.61
C THR A 31 -3.06 -2.98 4.74
N ILE A 32 -1.84 -2.61 4.34
CA ILE A 32 -1.58 -1.48 3.44
C ILE A 32 -2.27 -1.71 2.09
N ALA A 33 -2.10 -2.90 1.51
CA ALA A 33 -2.68 -3.24 0.21
C ALA A 33 -4.22 -3.21 0.23
N ALA A 34 -4.84 -3.73 1.29
CA ALA A 34 -6.29 -3.66 1.46
C ALA A 34 -6.76 -2.20 1.56
N SER A 35 -6.10 -1.36 2.37
CA SER A 35 -6.46 0.06 2.49
C SER A 35 -6.35 0.81 1.16
N ILE A 36 -5.29 0.57 0.38
CA ILE A 36 -5.14 1.18 -0.95
C ILE A 36 -6.27 0.73 -1.88
N ALA A 37 -6.58 -0.56 -1.88
CA ALA A 37 -7.55 -1.13 -2.80
C ALA A 37 -9.01 -0.72 -2.50
N HIS A 38 -9.37 -0.64 -1.22
CA HIS A 38 -10.69 -0.17 -0.79
C HIS A 38 -10.78 1.36 -0.67
N GLY A 39 -9.66 2.06 -0.77
CA GLY A 39 -9.60 3.50 -0.95
C GLY A 39 -9.92 3.91 -2.39
N HIS A 40 -9.34 5.03 -2.82
CA HIS A 40 -9.68 5.63 -4.11
C HIS A 40 -8.99 4.95 -5.31
N ALA A 41 -7.94 4.15 -5.08
CA ALA A 41 -7.09 3.65 -6.15
C ALA A 41 -7.86 2.73 -7.12
N PHE A 42 -8.63 1.76 -6.61
CA PHE A 42 -9.35 0.83 -7.49
C PHE A 42 -10.40 1.53 -8.35
N VAL A 43 -11.22 2.40 -7.75
CA VAL A 43 -12.26 3.16 -8.47
C VAL A 43 -11.64 4.00 -9.58
N LYS A 44 -10.47 4.58 -9.34
CA LYS A 44 -9.81 5.46 -10.30
C LYS A 44 -9.05 4.72 -11.39
N HIS A 45 -8.45 3.58 -11.07
CA HIS A 45 -7.44 2.94 -11.92
C HIS A 45 -7.82 1.54 -12.40
N SER A 46 -8.96 0.96 -11.99
CA SER A 46 -9.40 -0.39 -12.37
C SER A 46 -9.37 -0.66 -13.88
N ALA A 47 -9.66 0.33 -14.73
CA ALA A 47 -9.60 0.20 -16.18
C ALA A 47 -8.19 -0.16 -16.72
N GLU A 48 -7.13 0.15 -15.97
CA GLU A 48 -5.75 -0.17 -16.33
C GLU A 48 -5.41 -1.65 -16.08
N PHE A 49 -6.18 -2.33 -15.23
CA PHE A 49 -5.97 -3.71 -14.78
C PHE A 49 -6.97 -4.68 -15.43
N VAL A 50 -7.39 -4.38 -16.66
CA VAL A 50 -8.23 -5.23 -17.50
C VAL A 50 -7.34 -6.04 -18.43
N HIS A 51 -7.63 -7.34 -18.57
CA HIS A 51 -6.94 -8.24 -19.49
C HIS A 51 -6.75 -7.60 -20.86
N GLY A 52 -5.53 -7.66 -21.38
CA GLY A 52 -5.19 -7.18 -22.71
C GLY A 52 -5.09 -5.65 -22.83
N VAL A 53 -5.40 -4.88 -21.78
CA VAL A 53 -5.14 -3.43 -21.78
C VAL A 53 -3.63 -3.18 -21.81
N VAL A 54 -3.18 -2.53 -22.88
CA VAL A 54 -1.78 -2.19 -23.12
C VAL A 54 -1.49 -0.79 -22.62
N ILE A 55 -0.52 -0.66 -21.72
CA ILE A 55 0.01 0.63 -21.23
C ILE A 55 1.53 0.54 -21.33
N ASP A 56 2.16 1.56 -21.92
CA ASP A 56 3.60 1.57 -22.21
C ASP A 56 4.09 0.30 -22.95
N GLY A 57 3.34 -0.14 -23.95
CA GLY A 57 3.65 -1.35 -24.72
C GLY A 57 3.51 -2.67 -23.95
N LEU A 58 3.09 -2.63 -22.69
CA LEU A 58 2.94 -3.81 -21.84
C LEU A 58 1.45 -4.18 -21.70
N PRO A 59 1.00 -5.35 -22.18
CA PRO A 59 -0.37 -5.82 -21.92
C PRO A 59 -0.53 -6.25 -20.46
N PHE A 60 -1.69 -5.95 -19.86
CA PHE A 60 -2.03 -6.56 -18.58
C PHE A 60 -2.33 -8.05 -18.77
N PRO A 61 -1.74 -8.94 -17.95
CA PRO A 61 -1.93 -10.38 -18.08
C PRO A 61 -3.33 -10.84 -17.65
N ASP A 62 -3.63 -12.12 -17.88
CA ASP A 62 -4.81 -12.77 -17.31
C ASP A 62 -4.66 -13.01 -15.80
N PRO A 63 -5.75 -12.92 -15.01
CA PRO A 63 -7.08 -12.41 -15.37
C PRO A 63 -7.22 -10.89 -15.15
N THR A 64 -8.28 -10.28 -15.68
CA THR A 64 -8.75 -8.95 -15.25
C THR A 64 -8.95 -8.89 -13.74
N ILE A 65 -8.52 -7.80 -13.11
CA ILE A 65 -8.83 -7.49 -11.71
C ILE A 65 -10.22 -6.85 -11.64
N GLY A 66 -11.22 -7.61 -11.20
CA GLY A 66 -12.63 -7.22 -11.25
C GLY A 66 -13.16 -6.48 -10.03
N ASP A 67 -12.44 -6.51 -8.91
CA ASP A 67 -12.88 -5.93 -7.64
C ASP A 67 -11.70 -5.48 -6.75
N ALA A 68 -12.03 -4.76 -5.68
CA ALA A 68 -11.05 -4.22 -4.74
C ALA A 68 -10.29 -5.33 -3.97
N ASP A 69 -10.92 -6.46 -3.65
CA ASP A 69 -10.26 -7.54 -2.90
C ASP A 69 -9.17 -8.22 -3.76
N ALA A 70 -9.46 -8.47 -5.03
CA ALA A 70 -8.50 -8.96 -6.01
C ALA A 70 -7.38 -7.93 -6.23
N PHE A 71 -7.71 -6.64 -6.28
CA PHE A 71 -6.74 -5.57 -6.41
C PHE A 71 -5.81 -5.48 -5.19
N GLY A 72 -6.34 -5.63 -3.98
CA GLY A 72 -5.55 -5.69 -2.75
C GLY A 72 -4.62 -6.89 -2.71
N THR A 73 -5.08 -8.06 -3.17
CA THR A 73 -4.23 -9.26 -3.30
C THR A 73 -3.07 -9.01 -4.27
N PHE A 74 -3.35 -8.34 -5.39
CA PHE A 74 -2.35 -7.97 -6.38
C PHE A 74 -1.33 -6.96 -5.84
N ILE A 75 -1.78 -5.87 -5.20
CA ILE A 75 -0.90 -4.87 -4.58
C ILE A 75 -0.02 -5.49 -3.52
N ARG A 76 -0.56 -6.36 -2.66
CA ARG A 76 0.21 -7.07 -1.63
C ARG A 76 1.39 -7.82 -2.25
N GLY A 77 1.16 -8.53 -3.36
CA GLY A 77 2.23 -9.24 -4.07
C GLY A 77 3.37 -8.31 -4.52
N ILE A 78 3.03 -7.09 -4.94
CA ILE A 78 4.03 -6.06 -5.32
C ILE A 78 4.78 -5.54 -4.09
N LEU A 79 4.08 -5.29 -2.98
CA LEU A 79 4.72 -4.84 -1.74
C LEU A 79 5.66 -5.90 -1.15
N ASP A 80 5.28 -7.18 -1.23
CA ASP A 80 6.07 -8.29 -0.68
C ASP A 80 7.28 -8.66 -1.55
N ALA A 81 7.18 -8.48 -2.87
CA ALA A 81 8.24 -8.83 -3.82
C ALA A 81 8.32 -7.83 -4.99
N PRO A 82 8.69 -6.57 -4.72
CA PRO A 82 8.81 -5.56 -5.77
C PRO A 82 9.99 -5.89 -6.69
N THR A 83 9.90 -5.46 -7.95
CA THR A 83 11.06 -5.43 -8.85
C THR A 83 12.06 -4.36 -8.41
N ALA A 84 11.56 -3.19 -7.97
CA ALA A 84 12.36 -2.13 -7.40
C ALA A 84 11.56 -1.37 -6.34
N SER A 85 12.25 -0.77 -5.37
CA SER A 85 11.62 0.10 -4.38
C SER A 85 12.54 1.26 -4.01
N LYS A 86 11.97 2.42 -3.67
CA LYS A 86 12.71 3.57 -3.14
C LYS A 86 11.87 4.40 -2.16
N GLY A 87 12.55 5.07 -1.25
CA GLY A 87 11.94 6.14 -0.46
C GLY A 87 11.71 7.39 -1.30
N LEU A 88 10.67 8.13 -0.96
CA LEU A 88 10.29 9.40 -1.55
C LEU A 88 10.24 10.48 -0.45
N VAL A 89 10.13 11.74 -0.83
CA VAL A 89 9.88 12.88 0.05
C VAL A 89 8.54 12.73 0.76
N ASN A 90 8.46 13.38 1.92
CA ASN A 90 7.29 13.39 2.80
C ASN A 90 6.91 11.99 3.31
N ASP A 91 7.90 11.19 3.67
CA ASP A 91 7.74 9.85 4.29
C ASP A 91 6.91 8.87 3.45
N ARG A 92 7.05 8.96 2.13
CA ARG A 92 6.40 8.05 1.19
C ARG A 92 7.40 7.01 0.68
N SER A 93 6.88 5.92 0.16
CA SER A 93 7.68 4.88 -0.50
C SER A 93 7.05 4.50 -1.82
N ALA A 94 7.86 4.22 -2.83
CA ALA A 94 7.43 3.72 -4.12
C ALA A 94 7.92 2.29 -4.33
N TYR A 95 7.07 1.47 -4.91
CA TYR A 95 7.32 0.08 -5.29
C TYR A 95 6.95 -0.10 -6.75
N TRP A 96 7.80 -0.79 -7.50
CA TRP A 96 7.63 -1.02 -8.93
C TRP A 96 7.53 -2.50 -9.23
N ALA A 97 6.58 -2.87 -10.09
CA ALA A 97 6.44 -4.20 -10.65
C ALA A 97 6.60 -4.16 -12.18
N THR A 98 7.78 -4.56 -12.66
CA THR A 98 8.07 -4.65 -14.11
C THR A 98 7.09 -5.56 -14.87
N PRO A 99 6.66 -6.73 -14.35
CA PRO A 99 5.79 -7.63 -15.11
C PRO A 99 4.45 -7.03 -15.55
N THR A 100 3.94 -6.05 -14.81
CA THR A 100 2.65 -5.39 -15.09
C THR A 100 2.78 -3.88 -15.35
N GLY A 101 3.97 -3.31 -15.19
CA GLY A 101 4.20 -1.88 -15.30
C GLY A 101 3.42 -1.11 -14.24
N THR A 102 3.35 -1.66 -13.02
CA THR A 102 2.56 -1.10 -11.93
C THR A 102 3.45 -0.40 -10.93
N VAL A 103 3.06 0.82 -10.56
CA VAL A 103 3.63 1.53 -9.42
C VAL A 103 2.66 1.47 -8.25
N VAL A 104 3.18 1.24 -7.05
CA VAL A 104 2.47 1.40 -5.79
C VAL A 104 3.19 2.49 -5.01
N ILE A 105 2.49 3.55 -4.62
CA ILE A 105 3.01 4.61 -3.76
C ILE A 105 2.32 4.48 -2.41
N VAL A 106 3.11 4.20 -1.37
CA VAL A 106 2.64 4.11 0.01
C VAL A 106 2.85 5.44 0.71
N ASN A 107 1.82 5.91 1.39
CA ASN A 107 1.83 7.08 2.27
C ASN A 107 1.04 6.76 3.54
N LEU A 108 1.72 6.51 4.65
CA LEU A 108 1.07 6.10 5.90
C LEU A 108 0.34 7.25 6.62
N ASN A 109 0.47 8.47 6.10
CA ASN A 109 -0.11 9.68 6.68
C ASN A 109 -1.48 10.05 6.06
N VAL A 110 -2.06 9.17 5.24
CA VAL A 110 -3.39 9.35 4.63
C VAL A 110 -4.27 8.12 4.84
N ASP A 111 -5.58 8.30 4.80
CA ASP A 111 -6.57 7.30 5.21
C ASP A 111 -6.51 5.99 4.39
N ASP A 112 -6.20 6.07 3.09
CA ASP A 112 -6.14 4.91 2.18
C ASP A 112 -4.72 4.35 2.02
N CYS A 113 -3.77 4.80 2.83
CA CYS A 113 -2.37 4.36 2.83
C CYS A 113 -1.60 4.57 1.51
N GLY A 114 -2.19 5.18 0.47
CA GLY A 114 -1.51 5.41 -0.81
C GLY A 114 -2.34 5.16 -2.07
N THR A 115 -1.66 4.78 -3.16
CA THR A 115 -2.27 4.51 -4.47
C THR A 115 -1.50 3.44 -5.24
N ALA A 116 -2.16 2.80 -6.20
CA ALA A 116 -1.55 1.87 -7.15
C ALA A 116 -2.16 2.05 -8.54
N PHE A 117 -1.32 2.10 -9.57
CA PHE A 117 -1.75 2.33 -10.95
C PHE A 117 -0.64 1.95 -11.95
N ARG A 118 -0.98 1.95 -13.25
CA ARG A 118 -0.06 1.71 -14.36
C ARG A 118 0.19 3.03 -15.10
N PRO A 119 1.33 3.71 -14.89
CA PRO A 119 1.60 4.99 -15.54
C PRO A 119 1.82 4.84 -17.05
N ASN A 120 1.38 5.81 -17.83
CA ASN A 120 1.53 5.82 -19.30
C ASN A 120 3.00 5.82 -19.77
N SER A 121 3.92 6.35 -18.96
CA SER A 121 5.36 6.35 -19.22
C SER A 121 6.11 5.23 -18.49
N GLY A 122 5.39 4.25 -17.95
CA GLY A 122 5.97 3.05 -17.33
C GLY A 122 7.06 3.35 -16.31
N MET A 123 8.22 2.72 -16.48
CA MET A 123 9.37 2.84 -15.56
C MET A 123 9.86 4.29 -15.43
N GLU A 124 9.78 5.10 -16.49
CA GLU A 124 10.20 6.50 -16.44
C GLU A 124 9.40 7.29 -15.40
N TYR A 125 8.11 6.98 -15.23
CA TYR A 125 7.31 7.58 -14.15
C TYR A 125 7.91 7.25 -12.78
N TYR A 126 8.22 5.97 -12.54
CA TYR A 126 8.79 5.51 -11.28
C TYR A 126 10.15 6.14 -11.01
N ASP A 127 11.04 6.19 -12.00
CA ASP A 127 12.39 6.75 -11.88
C ASP A 127 12.34 8.23 -11.48
N ASN A 128 11.37 8.98 -12.02
CA ASN A 128 11.19 10.40 -11.75
C ASN A 128 10.41 10.72 -10.46
N LEU A 129 9.86 9.73 -9.75
CA LEU A 129 9.22 9.96 -8.46
C LEU A 129 10.22 10.54 -7.45
N GLN A 130 9.82 11.65 -6.83
CA GLN A 130 10.51 12.29 -5.72
C GLN A 130 9.71 12.15 -4.45
#